data_AF-A0A7T2DCP8-F1
#
_entry.id   AF-A0A7T2DCP8-F1
#
_cell.length_a   1.000
_cell.length_b   1.000
_cell.length_c   1.000
_cell.angle_alpha   90.00
_cell.angle_beta   90.00
_cell.angle_gamma   90.00
#
_symmetry.space_group_name_H-M   'P 1'
#
loop_
_entity.id
_entity.type
_entity.pdbx_description
1 polymer ?
#
loop_
_entity_poly.entity_id
_entity_poly.type
_entity_poly.pdbx_seq_one_letter_code
_entity_poly.pdbx_strand_id
1 'polypeptide(L)'
;MRLRVLSDLHLEHFDEGRELPDVAADVVILAGDIHRHAEGLAWAAERFAGVPILYVPGNHEFYGSCMPLLRQALAAEAERLGIHLLDNRSLTLGGIRFHGTTLWTDFALYADDPDFDPALTEEKARWLMPDFSIIEQPEGERFSPAESQRLHSEALAWLAAELAKPFDGPRVVISHHAPLAECIPPSYRGDALSPAFASHLPAMMGRMALWIHGHVHEPVDCEANGTRVLANPGGYPGEFEPPLFVPDLTIDI
;
A
#
# COMPACT_ATOMS: atom_id res chain seq x y z
N MET A 1 -18.86 -6.18 8.05
CA MET A 1 -18.68 -5.94 6.60
C MET A 1 -17.59 -6.88 6.13
N ARG A 2 -17.81 -7.61 5.04
CA ARG A 2 -16.81 -8.52 4.46
C ARG A 2 -15.93 -7.81 3.46
N LEU A 3 -14.63 -7.75 3.74
CA LEU A 3 -13.63 -7.12 2.90
C LEU A 3 -12.85 -8.18 2.11
N ARG A 4 -12.74 -7.97 0.80
CA ARG A 4 -11.84 -8.71 -0.08
C ARG A 4 -10.53 -7.94 -0.21
N VAL A 5 -9.43 -8.51 0.29
CA VAL A 5 -8.13 -7.81 0.38
C VAL A 5 -7.14 -8.36 -0.64
N LEU A 6 -6.61 -7.46 -1.47
CA LEU A 6 -5.67 -7.74 -2.56
C LEU A 6 -4.61 -6.63 -2.63
N SER A 7 -3.36 -6.99 -2.89
CA SER A 7 -2.26 -6.07 -3.19
C SER A 7 -1.23 -6.77 -4.07
N ASP A 8 -0.32 -6.03 -4.68
CA ASP A 8 0.86 -6.56 -5.38
C ASP A 8 0.45 -7.62 -6.42
N LEU A 9 -0.65 -7.37 -7.14
CA LEU A 9 -1.13 -8.33 -8.15
C LEU A 9 -0.21 -8.34 -9.36
N HIS A 10 0.48 -7.22 -9.62
CA HIS A 10 1.48 -7.08 -10.68
C HIS A 10 1.00 -7.61 -12.03
N LEU A 11 -0.25 -7.28 -12.39
CA LEU A 11 -0.91 -7.85 -13.57
C LEU A 11 -0.15 -7.56 -14.87
N GLU A 12 0.67 -6.50 -14.92
CA GLU A 12 1.58 -6.19 -16.02
C GLU A 12 2.65 -7.26 -16.27
N HIS A 13 2.85 -8.17 -15.33
CA HIS A 13 3.81 -9.28 -15.41
C HIS A 13 3.14 -10.64 -15.69
N PHE A 14 1.82 -10.71 -15.79
CA PHE A 14 1.08 -11.95 -16.07
C PHE A 14 0.47 -11.89 -17.48
N ASP A 15 1.18 -12.42 -18.48
CA ASP A 15 0.74 -12.40 -19.89
C ASP A 15 -0.66 -13.02 -20.11
N GLU A 16 -0.98 -14.08 -19.36
CA GLU A 16 -2.29 -14.77 -19.41
C GLU A 16 -3.29 -14.21 -18.38
N GLY A 17 -2.92 -13.15 -17.65
CA GLY A 17 -3.62 -12.65 -16.49
C GLY A 17 -3.43 -13.51 -15.24
N ARG A 18 -3.99 -13.05 -14.13
CA ARG A 18 -3.96 -13.76 -12.85
C ARG A 18 -5.35 -14.29 -12.53
N GLU A 19 -5.48 -15.61 -12.42
CA GLU A 19 -6.76 -16.23 -12.06
C GLU A 19 -7.12 -15.89 -10.61
N LEU A 20 -8.31 -15.34 -10.41
CA LEU A 20 -8.89 -15.08 -9.08
C LEU A 20 -10.26 -15.73 -9.00
N PRO A 21 -10.54 -16.54 -7.97
CA PRO A 21 -11.86 -17.11 -7.76
C PRO A 21 -12.90 -16.02 -7.47
N ASP A 22 -14.16 -16.30 -7.83
CA ASP A 22 -15.28 -15.45 -7.43
C ASP A 22 -15.59 -15.66 -5.96
N VAL A 23 -15.46 -14.57 -5.19
CA VAL A 23 -15.70 -14.56 -3.75
C VAL A 23 -16.64 -13.43 -3.41
N ALA A 24 -17.71 -13.74 -2.70
CA ALA A 24 -18.66 -12.74 -2.23
C ALA A 24 -18.00 -11.81 -1.20
N ALA A 25 -18.06 -10.51 -1.44
CA ALA A 25 -17.57 -9.47 -0.53
C ALA A 25 -18.47 -8.22 -0.62
N ASP A 26 -18.53 -7.46 0.48
CA ASP A 26 -19.24 -6.19 0.51
C ASP A 26 -18.40 -5.06 -0.10
N VAL A 27 -17.07 -5.19 -0.01
CA VAL A 27 -16.07 -4.21 -0.48
C VAL A 27 -14.82 -4.93 -0.95
N VAL A 28 -14.23 -4.48 -2.06
CA VAL A 28 -12.89 -4.89 -2.51
C VAL A 28 -11.88 -3.80 -2.18
N ILE A 29 -10.77 -4.20 -1.57
CA ILE A 29 -9.62 -3.33 -1.25
C ILE A 29 -8.44 -3.77 -2.10
N LEU A 30 -7.92 -2.81 -2.86
CA LEU A 30 -6.73 -2.91 -3.69
C LEU A 30 -5.63 -2.03 -3.08
N ALA A 31 -4.68 -2.63 -2.36
CA ALA A 31 -3.66 -1.94 -1.57
C ALA A 31 -2.32 -1.77 -2.31
N GLY A 32 -2.40 -1.25 -3.54
CA GLY A 32 -1.27 -0.89 -4.39
C GLY A 32 -0.70 -2.03 -5.23
N ASP A 33 0.08 -1.64 -6.23
CA ASP A 33 0.79 -2.51 -7.17
C ASP A 33 -0.14 -3.52 -7.87
N ILE A 34 -1.28 -3.02 -8.33
CA ILE A 34 -2.27 -3.85 -9.05
C ILE A 34 -1.87 -4.01 -10.50
N HIS A 35 -1.54 -2.89 -11.14
CA HIS A 35 -1.09 -2.82 -12.52
C HIS A 35 -0.35 -1.48 -12.75
N ARG A 36 0.44 -1.37 -13.82
CA ARG A 36 1.01 -0.08 -14.26
C ARG A 36 -0.06 1.00 -14.48
N HIS A 37 0.29 2.23 -14.13
CA HIS A 37 -0.51 3.44 -14.36
C HIS A 37 -1.99 3.27 -13.96
N ALA A 38 -2.93 3.63 -14.84
CA ALA A 38 -4.36 3.53 -14.58
C ALA A 38 -4.99 2.20 -15.04
N GLU A 39 -4.21 1.26 -15.58
CA GLU A 39 -4.75 -0.01 -16.08
C GLU A 39 -5.37 -0.85 -14.96
N GLY A 40 -4.85 -0.73 -13.74
CA GLY A 40 -5.37 -1.43 -12.56
C GLY A 40 -6.80 -1.01 -12.20
N LEU A 41 -7.14 0.27 -12.43
CA LEU A 41 -8.51 0.78 -12.24
C LEU A 41 -9.47 0.18 -13.26
N ALA A 42 -9.10 0.16 -14.54
CA ALA A 42 -9.92 -0.41 -15.61
C ALA A 42 -10.17 -1.90 -15.38
N TRP A 43 -9.11 -2.65 -15.06
CA TRP A 43 -9.21 -4.06 -14.70
C TRP A 43 -10.13 -4.28 -13.49
N ALA A 44 -9.97 -3.49 -12.43
CA ALA A 44 -10.75 -3.64 -11.21
C ALA A 44 -12.25 -3.37 -11.44
N ALA A 45 -12.58 -2.34 -12.22
CA ALA A 45 -13.95 -2.00 -12.57
C ALA A 45 -14.66 -3.14 -13.32
N GLU A 46 -13.95 -3.84 -14.21
CA GLU A 46 -14.47 -5.01 -14.90
C GLU A 46 -14.56 -6.24 -13.98
N ARG A 47 -13.47 -6.57 -13.27
CA ARG A 47 -13.37 -7.79 -12.46
C ARG A 47 -14.35 -7.83 -11.28
N PHE A 48 -14.62 -6.67 -10.68
CA PHE A 48 -15.44 -6.54 -9.47
C PHE A 48 -16.69 -5.69 -9.71
N ALA A 49 -17.22 -5.71 -10.94
CA ALA A 49 -18.40 -4.94 -11.32
C ALA A 49 -19.56 -5.14 -10.34
N GLY A 50 -20.09 -4.02 -9.81
CA GLY A 50 -21.20 -4.02 -8.86
C GLY A 50 -20.80 -4.13 -7.39
N VAL A 51 -19.52 -4.33 -7.06
CA VAL A 51 -18.99 -4.28 -5.69
C VAL A 51 -18.20 -2.97 -5.50
N PRO A 52 -18.39 -2.21 -4.41
CA PRO A 52 -17.55 -1.04 -4.12
C PRO A 52 -16.06 -1.38 -4.06
N ILE A 53 -15.24 -0.56 -4.72
CA ILE A 53 -13.78 -0.75 -4.82
C ILE A 53 -13.08 0.42 -4.15
N LEU A 54 -12.16 0.11 -3.23
CA LEU A 54 -11.25 1.05 -2.57
C LEU A 54 -9.84 0.78 -3.12
N TYR A 55 -9.27 1.79 -3.78
CA TYR A 55 -7.99 1.66 -4.47
C TYR A 55 -6.97 2.59 -3.84
N VAL A 56 -5.85 2.05 -3.39
CA VAL A 56 -4.64 2.81 -3.01
C VAL A 56 -3.59 2.52 -4.07
N PRO A 57 -2.94 3.53 -4.68
CA PRO A 57 -1.82 3.28 -5.57
C PRO A 57 -0.59 2.82 -4.78
N GLY A 58 0.18 1.92 -5.36
CA GLY A 58 1.52 1.54 -4.93
C GLY A 58 2.60 2.24 -5.75
N ASN A 59 3.84 1.80 -5.64
CA ASN A 59 4.95 2.40 -6.38
C ASN A 59 4.93 2.01 -7.87
N HIS A 60 4.46 0.81 -8.22
CA HIS A 60 4.40 0.33 -9.61
C HIS A 60 3.40 1.10 -10.48
N GLU A 61 2.31 1.62 -9.90
CA GLU A 61 1.45 2.52 -10.64
C GLU A 61 2.25 3.70 -11.20
N PHE A 62 3.24 4.22 -10.46
CA PHE A 62 4.03 5.40 -10.82
C PHE A 62 5.23 5.12 -11.72
N TYR A 63 5.56 3.86 -12.03
CA TYR A 63 6.76 3.52 -12.81
C TYR A 63 6.75 4.15 -14.21
N GLY A 64 7.86 4.80 -14.57
CA GLY A 64 8.02 5.47 -15.86
C GLY A 64 7.13 6.70 -16.04
N SER A 65 6.71 7.35 -14.95
CA SER A 65 5.77 8.47 -14.98
C SER A 65 6.17 9.61 -14.05
N CYS A 66 5.53 10.76 -14.26
CA CYS A 66 5.54 11.88 -13.32
C CYS A 66 4.40 11.72 -12.31
N MET A 67 4.75 11.52 -11.04
CA MET A 67 3.81 11.17 -9.97
C MET A 67 2.67 12.18 -9.81
N PRO A 68 2.89 13.52 -9.78
CA PRO A 68 1.79 14.49 -9.75
C PRO A 68 0.83 14.39 -10.93
N LEU A 69 1.34 14.22 -12.14
CA LEU A 69 0.52 14.12 -13.35
C LEU A 69 -0.27 12.80 -13.36
N LEU A 70 0.37 11.70 -12.97
CA LEU A 70 -0.30 10.41 -12.90
C LEU A 70 -1.37 10.40 -11.80
N ARG A 71 -1.14 11.01 -10.64
CA ARG A 71 -2.18 11.17 -9.59
C ARG A 71 -3.43 11.85 -10.13
N GLN A 72 -3.29 12.87 -10.99
CA GLN A 72 -4.44 13.52 -11.63
C GLN A 72 -5.16 12.57 -12.58
N ALA A 73 -4.42 11.82 -13.40
CA ALA A 73 -4.99 10.83 -14.32
C ALA A 73 -5.71 9.69 -13.58
N LEU A 74 -5.10 9.14 -12.51
CA LEU A 74 -5.71 8.13 -11.64
C LEU A 74 -7.01 8.65 -11.02
N ALA A 75 -7.01 9.88 -10.51
CA ALA A 75 -8.21 10.46 -9.90
C ALA A 75 -9.35 10.62 -10.92
N ALA A 76 -9.05 11.13 -12.12
CA ALA A 76 -10.04 11.29 -13.18
C ALA A 76 -10.59 9.93 -13.67
N GLU A 77 -9.73 8.93 -13.81
CA GLU A 77 -10.13 7.60 -14.26
C GLU A 77 -10.94 6.86 -13.18
N ALA A 78 -10.53 6.96 -11.92
CA ALA A 78 -11.28 6.40 -10.80
C ALA A 78 -12.68 7.01 -10.70
N GLU A 79 -12.81 8.33 -10.86
CA GLU A 79 -14.11 9.01 -10.91
C GLU A 79 -14.97 8.49 -12.08
N ARG A 80 -14.39 8.37 -13.28
CA ARG A 80 -15.07 7.85 -14.47
C ARG A 80 -15.59 6.42 -14.26
N LEU A 81 -14.85 5.59 -13.52
CA LEU A 81 -15.17 4.19 -13.27
C LEU A 81 -16.00 3.96 -11.99
N GLY A 82 -16.24 5.00 -11.19
CA GLY A 82 -16.93 4.87 -9.90
C GLY A 82 -16.10 4.15 -8.83
N ILE A 83 -14.77 4.21 -8.92
CA ILE A 83 -13.83 3.63 -7.95
C ILE A 83 -13.45 4.68 -6.91
N HIS A 84 -13.39 4.28 -5.64
CA HIS A 84 -12.90 5.14 -4.56
C HIS A 84 -11.37 5.09 -4.49
N LEU A 85 -10.70 5.99 -5.23
CA LEU A 85 -9.26 6.20 -5.10
C LEU A 85 -8.93 6.91 -3.78
N LEU A 86 -8.10 6.29 -2.96
CA LEU A 86 -7.67 6.78 -1.65
C LEU A 86 -6.16 7.05 -1.64
N ASP A 87 -5.77 8.30 -1.87
CA ASP A 87 -4.38 8.77 -1.73
C ASP A 87 -4.38 10.03 -0.86
N ASN A 88 -4.09 9.84 0.43
CA ASN A 88 -4.37 10.80 1.50
C ASN A 88 -5.86 11.21 1.56
N ARG A 89 -6.76 10.22 1.44
CA ARG A 89 -8.22 10.43 1.48
C ARG A 89 -8.94 9.45 2.38
N SER A 90 -10.07 9.91 2.90
CA SER A 90 -10.97 9.15 3.77
C SER A 90 -12.30 8.86 3.07
N LEU A 91 -12.88 7.69 3.31
CA LEU A 91 -14.23 7.31 2.88
C LEU A 91 -14.98 6.71 4.07
N THR A 92 -16.27 7.03 4.23
CA THR A 92 -17.12 6.29 5.16
C THR A 92 -18.14 5.47 4.37
N LEU A 93 -18.12 4.15 4.56
CA LEU A 93 -18.98 3.21 3.84
C LEU A 93 -19.47 2.14 4.84
N GLY A 94 -20.78 1.90 4.87
CA GLY A 94 -21.40 0.88 5.74
C GLY A 94 -21.06 1.01 7.23
N GLY A 95 -20.90 2.24 7.75
CA GLY A 95 -20.55 2.50 9.14
C GLY A 95 -19.06 2.36 9.50
N ILE A 96 -18.21 2.09 8.51
CA ILE A 96 -16.75 1.97 8.65
C ILE A 96 -16.08 3.16 8.00
N ARG A 97 -15.03 3.70 8.64
CA ARG A 97 -14.22 4.78 8.05
C ARG A 97 -12.88 4.22 7.56
N PHE A 98 -12.67 4.31 6.26
CA PHE A 98 -11.45 3.93 5.57
C PHE A 98 -10.56 5.15 5.35
N HIS A 99 -9.27 4.99 5.54
CA HIS A 99 -8.23 5.98 5.27
C HIS A 99 -7.20 5.34 4.36
N GLY A 100 -6.96 5.90 3.17
CA GLY A 100 -5.99 5.35 2.23
C GLY A 100 -4.87 6.32 1.87
N THR A 101 -3.65 5.79 1.75
CA THR A 101 -2.46 6.54 1.33
C THR A 101 -1.40 5.59 0.79
N THR A 102 -0.61 6.01 -0.21
CA THR A 102 0.58 5.23 -0.63
C THR A 102 1.56 5.01 0.53
N LEU A 103 1.54 5.92 1.51
CA LEU A 103 2.40 6.06 2.68
C LEU A 103 3.86 6.43 2.36
N TRP A 104 4.50 5.81 1.37
CA TRP A 104 5.95 5.88 1.16
C TRP A 104 6.74 5.63 2.47
N THR A 105 8.07 5.71 2.46
CA THR A 105 8.86 5.50 3.68
C THR A 105 9.75 6.70 3.99
N ASP A 106 10.09 6.83 5.27
CA ASP A 106 11.06 7.80 5.77
C ASP A 106 12.45 7.19 6.01
N PHE A 107 12.63 5.91 5.68
CA PHE A 107 13.85 5.13 5.90
C PHE A 107 14.25 5.01 7.39
N ALA A 108 13.32 5.24 8.31
CA ALA A 108 13.57 5.28 9.76
C ALA A 108 13.09 4.03 10.50
N LEU A 109 12.89 2.90 9.82
CA LEU A 109 12.39 1.65 10.39
C LEU A 109 13.16 1.19 11.64
N TYR A 110 14.48 1.39 11.62
CA TYR A 110 15.41 1.00 12.68
C TYR A 110 15.97 2.22 13.42
N ALA A 111 15.22 3.33 13.50
CA ALA A 111 15.67 4.56 14.17
C ALA A 111 16.03 4.38 15.66
N ASP A 112 15.52 3.33 16.31
CA ASP A 112 15.84 2.99 17.70
C ASP A 112 17.13 2.15 17.84
N ASP A 113 17.72 1.69 16.73
CA ASP A 113 18.97 0.93 16.71
C ASP A 113 20.17 1.89 16.56
N PRO A 114 21.06 2.01 17.56
CA PRO A 114 22.21 2.91 17.49
C PRO A 114 23.25 2.51 16.44
N ASP A 115 23.25 1.27 15.97
CA ASP A 115 24.16 0.77 14.95
C ASP A 115 23.60 0.94 13.52
N PHE A 116 22.37 1.44 13.39
CA PHE A 116 21.72 1.69 12.10
C PHE A 116 22.21 2.99 11.46
N ASP A 117 22.61 2.90 10.18
CA ASP A 117 22.98 4.05 9.35
C ASP A 117 21.88 4.33 8.30
N PRO A 118 21.06 5.39 8.47
CA PRO A 118 20.05 5.76 7.48
C PRO A 118 20.65 6.16 6.13
N ALA A 119 21.89 6.69 6.10
CA ALA A 119 22.52 7.10 4.85
C ALA A 119 22.83 5.89 3.95
N LEU A 120 23.21 4.75 4.55
CA LEU A 120 23.40 3.49 3.83
C LEU A 120 22.09 2.99 3.21
N THR A 121 20.98 3.13 3.94
CA THR A 121 19.66 2.76 3.43
C THR A 121 19.30 3.59 2.20
N GLU A 122 19.41 4.92 2.30
CA GLU A 122 19.10 5.81 1.18
C GLU A 122 19.99 5.56 -0.03
N GLU A 123 21.28 5.30 0.20
CA GLU A 123 22.21 4.91 -0.86
C GLU A 123 21.75 3.63 -1.55
N LYS A 124 21.55 2.55 -0.80
CA LYS A 124 21.07 1.27 -1.34
C LYS A 124 19.74 1.43 -2.09
N ALA A 125 18.81 2.20 -1.54
CA ALA A 125 17.52 2.46 -2.17
C ALA A 125 17.70 3.12 -3.55
N ARG A 126 18.51 4.18 -3.65
CA ARG A 126 18.83 4.84 -4.93
C ARG A 126 19.44 3.88 -5.96
N TRP A 127 20.25 2.92 -5.53
CA TRP A 127 20.93 1.98 -6.41
C TRP A 127 20.07 0.77 -6.82
N LEU A 128 19.22 0.28 -5.92
CA LEU A 128 18.56 -1.02 -6.05
C LEU A 128 17.07 -0.92 -6.36
N MET A 129 16.41 0.20 -6.03
CA MET A 129 14.97 0.34 -6.23
C MET A 129 14.66 1.15 -7.50
N PRO A 130 13.86 0.62 -8.43
CA PRO A 130 13.45 1.36 -9.62
C PRO A 130 12.76 2.68 -9.29
N ASP A 131 12.07 2.77 -8.15
CA ASP A 131 11.37 3.95 -7.65
C ASP A 131 12.18 5.24 -7.83
N PHE A 132 13.45 5.24 -7.44
CA PHE A 132 14.33 6.42 -7.49
C PHE A 132 15.05 6.62 -8.83
N SER A 133 14.75 5.75 -9.81
CA SER A 133 15.36 5.76 -11.14
C SER A 133 14.38 6.07 -12.26
N ILE A 134 13.11 5.69 -12.11
CA ILE A 134 12.10 5.77 -13.19
C ILE A 134 10.82 6.52 -12.80
N ILE A 135 10.70 7.01 -11.57
CA ILE A 135 9.61 7.90 -11.15
C ILE A 135 10.12 9.34 -11.13
N GLU A 136 9.30 10.28 -11.60
CA GLU A 136 9.53 11.71 -11.45
C GLU A 136 8.63 12.33 -10.38
N GLN A 137 9.20 13.22 -9.56
CA GLN A 137 8.52 14.00 -8.53
C GLN A 137 9.40 15.20 -8.13
N PRO A 138 9.10 16.44 -8.61
CA PRO A 138 8.08 16.82 -9.59
C PRO A 138 8.45 16.45 -11.03
N GLU A 139 7.67 16.92 -12.01
CA GLU A 139 7.96 16.73 -13.45
C GLU A 139 9.38 17.17 -13.82
N GLY A 140 10.13 16.28 -14.48
CA GLY A 140 11.52 16.52 -14.88
C GLY A 140 12.57 16.30 -13.79
N GLU A 141 12.17 15.96 -12.56
CA GLU A 141 13.08 15.64 -11.44
C GLU A 141 12.84 14.22 -10.96
N ARG A 142 13.92 13.42 -10.83
CA ARG A 142 13.80 12.05 -10.33
C ARG A 142 13.33 12.04 -8.89
N PHE A 143 12.39 11.14 -8.59
CA PHE A 143 11.97 10.88 -7.22
C PHE A 143 13.19 10.49 -6.37
N SER A 144 13.30 11.06 -5.19
CA SER A 144 14.47 10.91 -4.32
C SER A 144 14.06 10.41 -2.93
N PRO A 145 14.99 9.82 -2.15
CA PRO A 145 14.71 9.45 -0.77
C PRO A 145 14.21 10.62 0.09
N ALA A 146 14.75 11.83 -0.10
CA ALA A 146 14.29 13.03 0.60
C ALA A 146 12.82 13.37 0.25
N GLU A 147 12.42 13.14 -0.99
CA GLU A 147 11.04 13.36 -1.41
C GLU A 147 10.09 12.26 -0.91
N SER A 148 10.56 11.01 -0.81
CA SER A 148 9.83 9.93 -0.11
C SER A 148 9.57 10.31 1.36
N GLN A 149 10.60 10.77 2.09
CA GLN A 149 10.48 11.25 3.47
C GLN A 149 9.48 12.41 3.59
N ARG A 150 9.50 13.35 2.63
CA ARG A 150 8.57 14.48 2.60
C ARG A 150 7.12 14.01 2.40
N LEU A 151 6.87 13.15 1.41
CA LEU A 151 5.54 12.59 1.15
C LEU A 151 5.05 11.71 2.30
N HIS A 152 5.95 10.96 2.93
CA HIS A 152 5.65 10.16 4.12
C HIS A 152 5.20 11.04 5.29
N SER A 153 5.94 12.11 5.57
CA SER A 153 5.59 13.07 6.61
C SER A 153 4.23 13.74 6.37
N GLU A 154 3.93 14.08 5.11
CA GLU A 154 2.63 14.63 4.69
C GLU A 154 1.49 13.62 4.92
N ALA A 155 1.69 12.36 4.52
CA ALA A 155 0.73 11.28 4.72
C ALA A 155 0.47 11.02 6.22
N LEU A 156 1.51 10.97 7.05
CA LEU A 156 1.37 10.78 8.49
C LEU A 156 0.66 11.95 9.18
N ALA A 157 0.99 13.19 8.81
CA ALA A 157 0.33 14.37 9.37
C ALA A 157 -1.17 14.37 9.04
N TRP A 158 -1.53 14.05 7.79
CA TRP A 158 -2.90 13.88 7.37
C TRP A 158 -3.59 12.73 8.13
N LEU A 159 -2.99 11.55 8.16
CA LEU A 159 -3.57 10.36 8.79
C LEU A 159 -3.80 10.58 10.29
N ALA A 160 -2.83 11.15 11.00
CA ALA A 160 -2.96 11.49 12.41
C ALA A 160 -4.11 12.46 12.66
N ALA A 161 -4.28 13.47 11.80
CA ALA A 161 -5.39 14.41 11.88
C ALA A 161 -6.75 13.73 11.63
N GLU A 162 -6.84 12.81 10.67
CA GLU A 162 -8.06 12.06 10.39
C GLU A 162 -8.44 11.10 11.54
N LEU A 163 -7.45 10.38 12.10
CA LEU A 163 -7.66 9.45 13.21
C LEU A 163 -8.06 10.17 14.50
N ALA A 164 -7.64 11.42 14.69
CA ALA A 164 -8.03 12.25 15.84
C ALA A 164 -9.50 12.71 15.78
N LYS A 165 -10.17 12.66 14.61
CA LYS A 165 -11.58 13.06 14.50
C LYS A 165 -12.46 12.03 15.22
N PRO A 166 -13.44 12.46 16.04
CA PRO A 166 -14.42 11.57 16.64
C PRO A 166 -15.16 10.72 15.59
N PHE A 167 -15.34 9.44 15.89
CA PHE A 167 -16.09 8.49 15.07
C PHE A 167 -16.34 7.23 15.91
N ASP A 168 -17.60 6.84 16.00
CA ASP A 168 -18.07 5.74 16.86
C ASP A 168 -17.97 4.37 16.19
N GLY A 169 -17.68 4.32 14.88
CA GLY A 169 -17.48 3.09 14.12
C GLY A 169 -16.02 2.63 14.02
N PRO A 170 -15.77 1.44 13.45
CA PRO A 170 -14.42 0.96 13.23
C PRO A 170 -13.71 1.80 12.16
N ARG A 171 -12.40 1.99 12.36
CA ARG A 171 -11.51 2.63 11.39
C ARG A 171 -10.63 1.57 10.74
N VAL A 172 -10.40 1.72 9.44
CA VAL A 172 -9.49 0.91 8.64
C VAL A 172 -8.50 1.84 7.97
N VAL A 173 -7.21 1.52 8.09
CA VAL A 173 -6.15 2.18 7.31
C VAL A 173 -5.74 1.24 6.18
N ILE A 174 -5.52 1.78 4.99
CA ILE A 174 -5.00 1.07 3.83
C ILE A 174 -3.77 1.83 3.36
N SER A 175 -2.62 1.18 3.36
CA SER A 175 -1.42 1.71 2.73
C SER A 175 -0.87 0.77 1.69
N HIS A 176 0.08 1.22 0.88
CA HIS A 176 0.88 0.29 0.09
C HIS A 176 2.11 -0.15 0.90
N HIS A 177 2.93 0.81 1.32
CA HIS A 177 4.10 0.54 2.17
C HIS A 177 3.69 0.10 3.58
N ALA A 178 4.51 -0.76 4.19
CA ALA A 178 4.20 -1.39 5.46
C ALA A 178 4.41 -0.42 6.66
N PRO A 179 3.59 -0.50 7.72
CA PRO A 179 3.65 0.45 8.82
C PRO A 179 4.61 0.07 9.96
N LEU A 180 5.12 -1.16 9.97
CA LEU A 180 5.85 -1.73 11.10
C LEU A 180 7.00 -2.65 10.66
N ALA A 181 8.03 -2.77 11.50
CA ALA A 181 9.15 -3.69 11.29
C ALA A 181 8.73 -5.16 11.32
N GLU A 182 7.69 -5.50 12.06
CA GLU A 182 7.11 -6.84 12.11
C GLU A 182 6.56 -7.29 10.76
N CYS A 183 6.23 -6.36 9.87
CA CYS A 183 5.76 -6.63 8.51
C CYS A 183 6.89 -7.04 7.57
N ILE A 184 8.15 -6.77 7.93
CA ILE A 184 9.30 -7.22 7.14
C ILE A 184 9.47 -8.74 7.34
N PRO A 185 9.61 -9.51 6.25
CA PRO A 185 9.81 -10.94 6.35
C PRO A 185 11.04 -11.29 7.20
N PRO A 186 11.00 -12.37 7.99
CA PRO A 186 12.08 -12.70 8.93
C PRO A 186 13.47 -12.79 8.30
N SER A 187 13.58 -13.22 7.04
CA SER A 187 14.82 -13.32 6.27
C SER A 187 15.47 -11.96 5.97
N TYR A 188 14.69 -10.89 5.91
CA TYR A 188 15.17 -9.54 5.60
C TYR A 188 15.27 -8.64 6.83
N ARG A 189 14.83 -9.08 8.01
CA ARG A 189 14.93 -8.26 9.23
C ARG A 189 16.39 -7.93 9.54
N GLY A 190 16.67 -6.64 9.68
CA GLY A 190 18.00 -6.10 9.89
C GLY A 190 18.77 -5.83 8.59
N ASP A 191 18.20 -6.12 7.41
CA ASP A 191 18.79 -5.66 6.15
C ASP A 191 18.73 -4.13 6.09
N ALA A 192 19.86 -3.52 5.72
CA ALA A 192 19.94 -2.08 5.59
C ALA A 192 19.02 -1.50 4.50
N LEU A 193 18.37 -2.30 3.65
CA LEU A 193 17.36 -1.81 2.70
C LEU A 193 15.92 -1.97 3.22
N SER A 194 15.65 -2.77 4.25
CA SER A 194 14.30 -2.96 4.81
C SER A 194 13.56 -1.65 5.17
N PRO A 195 14.22 -0.58 5.66
CA PRO A 195 13.53 0.67 5.92
C PRO A 195 12.97 1.37 4.68
N ALA A 196 13.34 0.95 3.47
CA ALA A 196 12.71 1.43 2.25
C ALA A 196 11.32 0.80 2.01
N PHE A 197 11.03 -0.35 2.63
CA PHE A 197 9.78 -1.12 2.45
C PHE A 197 8.77 -0.90 3.58
N ALA A 198 9.25 -0.57 4.78
CA ALA A 198 8.41 -0.38 5.96
C ALA A 198 8.85 0.83 6.81
N SER A 199 7.89 1.40 7.54
CA SER A 199 8.10 2.49 8.50
C SER A 199 8.05 2.02 9.95
N HIS A 200 8.48 2.87 10.89
CA HIS A 200 8.41 2.63 12.32
C HIS A 200 7.22 3.38 12.96
N LEU A 201 6.00 2.82 12.90
CA LEU A 201 4.77 3.51 13.35
C LEU A 201 4.04 2.89 14.57
N PRO A 202 4.72 2.37 15.62
CA PRO A 202 4.02 1.76 16.76
C PRO A 202 3.10 2.74 17.51
N ALA A 203 3.40 4.04 17.47
CA ALA A 203 2.59 5.09 18.11
C ALA A 203 1.25 5.38 17.41
N MET A 204 1.07 4.92 16.18
CA MET A 204 -0.20 5.03 15.45
C MET A 204 -1.16 3.88 15.78
N MET A 205 -0.64 2.75 16.24
CA MET A 205 -1.42 1.56 16.56
C MET A 205 -2.40 1.81 17.73
N GLY A 206 -3.49 1.06 17.76
CA GLY A 206 -4.60 1.22 18.70
C GLY A 206 -5.60 2.32 18.35
N ARG A 207 -5.38 3.03 17.23
CA ARG A 207 -6.29 4.09 16.73
C ARG A 207 -7.25 3.60 15.64
N MET A 208 -7.06 2.37 15.17
CA MET A 208 -7.83 1.70 14.12
C MET A 208 -7.98 0.23 14.46
N ALA A 209 -9.05 -0.39 13.96
CA ALA A 209 -9.27 -1.83 14.14
C ALA A 209 -8.35 -2.65 13.22
N LEU A 210 -8.07 -2.12 12.03
CA LEU A 210 -7.35 -2.81 10.97
C LEU A 210 -6.45 -1.84 10.18
N TRP A 211 -5.25 -2.30 9.84
CA TRP A 211 -4.34 -1.68 8.88
C TRP A 211 -3.97 -2.70 7.80
N ILE A 212 -4.39 -2.44 6.56
CA ILE A 212 -4.07 -3.26 5.39
C ILE A 212 -2.87 -2.65 4.66
N HIS A 213 -1.90 -3.46 4.24
CA HIS A 213 -0.80 -3.03 3.37
C HIS A 213 -0.42 -4.07 2.31
N GLY A 214 0.57 -3.75 1.48
CA GLY A 214 1.19 -4.63 0.47
C GLY A 214 2.71 -4.54 0.52
N HIS A 215 3.36 -4.48 -0.64
CA HIS A 215 4.76 -4.16 -0.92
C HIS A 215 5.83 -5.16 -0.44
N VAL A 216 5.59 -5.86 0.68
CA VAL A 216 6.57 -6.77 1.29
C VAL A 216 6.57 -8.19 0.70
N HIS A 217 5.64 -8.48 -0.22
CA HIS A 217 5.51 -9.71 -1.01
C HIS A 217 5.32 -11.03 -0.25
N GLU A 218 5.40 -11.03 1.08
CA GLU A 218 4.96 -12.13 1.93
C GLU A 218 3.72 -11.74 2.75
N PRO A 219 2.81 -12.69 3.03
CA PRO A 219 1.63 -12.42 3.86
C PRO A 219 2.01 -11.96 5.27
N VAL A 220 1.29 -10.96 5.76
CA VAL A 220 1.41 -10.45 7.13
C VAL A 220 0.04 -10.57 7.77
N ASP A 221 -0.04 -11.15 8.97
CA ASP A 221 -1.24 -11.10 9.82
C ASP A 221 -0.79 -11.07 11.28
N CYS A 222 -0.75 -9.88 11.87
CA CYS A 222 -0.30 -9.68 13.24
C CYS A 222 -1.16 -8.65 13.98
N GLU A 223 -0.96 -8.54 15.29
CA GLU A 223 -1.64 -7.55 16.12
C GLU A 223 -0.60 -6.68 16.83
N ALA A 224 -0.81 -5.37 16.81
CA ALA A 224 0.00 -4.39 17.52
C ALA A 224 -0.93 -3.41 18.24
N ASN A 225 -0.84 -3.33 19.58
CA ASN A 225 -1.62 -2.42 20.42
C ASN A 225 -3.14 -2.39 20.10
N GLY A 226 -3.74 -3.55 19.79
CA GLY A 226 -5.17 -3.67 19.45
C GLY A 226 -5.53 -3.32 18.01
N THR A 227 -4.55 -3.02 17.15
CA THR A 227 -4.72 -2.93 15.70
C THR A 227 -4.25 -4.22 15.05
N ARG A 228 -5.11 -4.86 14.25
CA ARG A 228 -4.69 -5.94 13.34
C ARG A 228 -3.98 -5.34 12.14
N VAL A 229 -2.82 -5.87 11.77
CA VAL A 229 -2.07 -5.47 10.57
C VAL A 229 -2.05 -6.65 9.61
N LEU A 230 -2.47 -6.42 8.37
CA LEU A 230 -2.71 -7.47 7.38
C LEU A 230 -2.10 -7.10 6.02
N ALA A 231 -1.44 -8.05 5.37
CA ALA A 231 -1.09 -8.00 3.95
C ALA A 231 -1.36 -9.36 3.30
N ASN A 232 -1.88 -9.31 2.06
CA ASN A 232 -2.12 -10.49 1.22
C ASN A 232 -1.58 -10.21 -0.19
N PRO A 233 -0.25 -10.05 -0.32
CA PRO A 233 0.37 -9.68 -1.58
C PRO A 233 0.29 -10.83 -2.59
N GLY A 234 0.05 -10.47 -3.84
CA GLY A 234 0.12 -11.40 -4.96
C GLY A 234 1.56 -11.79 -5.28
N GLY A 235 2.46 -10.81 -5.38
CA GLY A 235 3.84 -11.00 -5.82
C GLY A 235 3.96 -11.34 -7.31
N TYR A 236 5.20 -11.51 -7.77
CA TYR A 236 5.56 -11.79 -9.16
C TYR A 236 5.28 -13.25 -9.58
N PRO A 237 5.21 -13.53 -10.89
CA PRO A 237 5.13 -14.90 -11.39
C PRO A 237 6.30 -15.76 -10.89
N GLY A 238 5.99 -16.86 -10.20
CA GLY A 238 6.99 -17.82 -9.72
C GLY A 238 7.89 -17.31 -8.60
N GLU A 239 7.53 -16.20 -7.93
CA GLU A 239 8.29 -15.67 -6.80
C GLU A 239 8.37 -16.67 -5.63
N PHE A 240 7.28 -17.39 -5.38
CA PHE A 240 7.19 -18.43 -4.35
C PHE A 240 6.62 -19.74 -4.92
N GLU A 241 7.16 -20.87 -4.46
CA GLU A 241 6.67 -22.21 -4.78
C GLU A 241 6.59 -23.06 -3.50
N PRO A 242 5.38 -23.38 -2.99
CA PRO A 242 4.07 -22.97 -3.51
C PRO A 242 3.79 -21.46 -3.30
N PRO A 243 2.83 -20.87 -4.06
CA PRO A 243 2.43 -19.47 -3.86
C PRO A 243 1.96 -19.19 -2.42
N LEU A 244 2.37 -18.04 -1.86
CA LEU A 244 1.95 -17.60 -0.53
C LEU A 244 0.64 -16.79 -0.56
N PHE A 245 0.33 -16.17 -1.70
CA PHE A 245 -0.89 -15.40 -1.92
C PHE A 245 -2.14 -16.26 -1.71
N VAL A 246 -3.12 -15.73 -0.95
CA VAL A 246 -4.40 -16.40 -0.72
C VAL A 246 -5.48 -15.77 -1.61
N PRO A 247 -5.78 -16.37 -2.77
CA PRO A 247 -6.62 -15.77 -3.81
C PRO A 247 -8.11 -15.78 -3.46
N ASP A 248 -8.54 -16.24 -2.30
CA ASP A 248 -9.93 -16.17 -1.83
C ASP A 248 -10.09 -15.54 -0.44
N LEU A 249 -8.99 -15.03 0.16
CA LEU A 249 -9.01 -14.31 1.42
C LEU A 249 -10.09 -13.22 1.49
N THR A 250 -11.00 -13.39 2.43
CA THR A 250 -11.87 -12.32 2.91
C THR A 250 -11.78 -12.23 4.41
N ILE A 251 -11.95 -11.03 4.94
CA ILE A 251 -11.99 -10.78 6.38
C ILE A 251 -13.26 -10.02 6.74
N ASP A 252 -13.74 -10.22 7.97
CA ASP A 252 -14.84 -9.45 8.52
C ASP A 252 -14.33 -8.35 9.45
N ILE A 253 -15.04 -7.23 9.44
CA ILE A 253 -14.85 -6.08 10.33
C ILE A 253 -16.19 -5.54 10.83
#